data_AF-A0A150QM60-F1
#
_entry.id   AF-A0A150QM60-F1
#
_cell.length_a   1.000
_cell.length_b   1.000
_cell.length_c   1.000
_cell.angle_alpha   90.00
_cell.angle_beta   90.00
_cell.angle_gamma   90.00
#
_symmetry.space_group_name_H-M   'P 1'
#
loop_
_entity.id
_entity.type
_entity.pdbx_description
1 polymer ?
#
loop_
_entity_poly.entity_id
_entity_poly.type
_entity_poly.pdbx_seq_one_letter_code
_entity_poly.pdbx_strand_id
1 'polypeptide(L)'
;MGPETARPPAAEKWLARARQEFQSADVDNARDAVAKALTIVPTDTEARLLAGRIALARLDYAEALRLLKGVAGSEAAGLRGRALWYKGDLDAAADELEAMLDDPDVVDDWAKSIAKLARRGAGRAPFTISGALLAAIEMPHVSPAAPFFVVEVEIDGESALAMVSTGTGEVVLDSSTRKEPSWVSLRFGKKLEVNDVPALTQDLSGISKQMGAPIKALLGVNLLRHLNATIDYSGRQFVVRSFSPPAPPDATRVDLAFIKGGGMVLRSSVGPDKTLQGPMLIDTSMTFPIALDKEGWKKAGFEADGLKRVEQDPEQKLKQGVVPMLRLGALEIPKVPGVYGAPLQAVEKQLQLDLDGVIGAGLLAYFRITFGDGGRLMWIEDDVAMNKVLQGSEPAPANEGQAPAPAGETGSPAPQAPAPQAPAPQTAPPPPPAAAPPAGAPRRTPDR
;
A
#
# COMPACT_ATOMS: atom_id res chain seq x y z
N MET A 1 9.86 40.43 18.26
CA MET A 1 10.76 39.26 18.27
C MET A 1 11.12 39.00 19.72
N GLY A 2 10.44 38.03 20.35
CA GLY A 2 10.81 37.59 21.71
C GLY A 2 12.13 36.81 21.65
N PRO A 3 12.86 36.68 22.76
CA PRO A 3 14.08 35.91 22.78
C PRO A 3 13.73 34.47 22.36
N GLU A 4 14.34 33.97 21.29
CA GLU A 4 14.48 32.53 21.10
C GLU A 4 15.20 32.03 22.36
N THR A 5 14.45 31.55 23.34
CA THR A 5 15.01 30.80 24.46
C THR A 5 15.69 29.60 23.83
N ALA A 6 17.02 29.69 23.72
CA ALA A 6 17.87 28.62 23.21
C ALA A 6 17.45 27.31 23.88
N ARG A 7 17.08 26.33 23.05
CA ARG A 7 16.59 25.02 23.50
C ARG A 7 17.61 24.40 24.47
N PRO A 8 17.19 23.84 25.62
CA PRO A 8 18.11 23.15 26.52
C PRO A 8 18.89 22.06 25.75
N PRO A 9 20.19 21.85 26.01
CA PRO A 9 21.00 20.89 25.26
C PRO A 9 20.44 19.47 25.23
N ALA A 10 19.78 19.05 26.32
CA ALA A 10 19.11 17.75 26.38
C ALA A 10 17.91 17.65 25.43
N ALA A 11 17.09 18.71 25.32
CA ALA A 11 15.96 18.75 24.39
C ALA A 11 16.43 18.78 22.93
N GLU A 12 17.49 19.54 22.62
CA GLU A 12 18.11 19.55 21.29
C GLU A 12 18.62 18.16 20.90
N LYS A 13 19.32 17.47 21.81
CA LYS A 13 19.80 16.10 21.56
C LYS A 13 18.66 15.12 21.26
N TRP A 14 17.56 15.19 22.00
CA TRP A 14 16.39 14.35 21.74
C TRP A 14 15.71 14.68 20.42
N LEU A 15 15.59 15.96 20.10
CA LEU A 15 14.98 16.40 18.84
C LEU A 15 15.84 16.00 17.63
N ALA A 16 17.15 16.23 17.68
CA ALA A 16 18.08 15.81 16.63
C ALA A 16 18.02 14.30 16.39
N ARG A 17 17.99 13.50 17.48
CA ARG A 17 17.77 12.06 17.39
C ARG A 17 16.44 11.72 16.71
N ALA A 18 15.35 12.37 17.12
CA ALA A 18 14.04 12.13 16.52
C ALA A 18 14.01 12.43 15.02
N ARG A 19 14.68 13.51 14.56
CA ARG A 19 14.79 13.83 13.13
C ARG A 19 15.54 12.73 12.37
N GLN A 20 16.67 12.27 12.90
CA GLN A 20 17.47 11.20 12.29
C GLN A 20 16.70 9.87 12.23
N GLU A 21 16.04 9.50 13.33
CA GLU A 21 15.23 8.28 13.41
C GLU A 21 14.08 8.35 12.39
N PHE A 22 13.39 9.49 12.29
CA PHE A 22 12.31 9.68 11.31
C PHE A 22 12.80 9.66 9.85
N GLN A 23 13.96 10.28 9.57
CA GLN A 23 14.60 10.24 8.24
C GLN A 23 14.97 8.81 7.79
N SER A 24 15.26 7.91 8.74
CA SER A 24 15.52 6.49 8.45
C SER A 24 14.27 5.60 8.53
N ALA A 25 13.08 6.21 8.60
CA ALA A 25 11.77 5.60 8.84
C ALA A 25 11.67 4.75 10.12
N ASP A 26 12.52 4.99 11.13
CA ASP A 26 12.37 4.43 12.48
C ASP A 26 11.31 5.21 13.27
N VAL A 27 10.06 5.08 12.84
CA VAL A 27 8.94 5.91 13.30
C VAL A 27 8.61 5.68 14.78
N ASP A 28 8.81 4.47 15.31
CA ASP A 28 8.60 4.15 16.73
C ASP A 28 9.66 4.83 17.61
N ASN A 29 10.94 4.69 17.29
CA ASN A 29 11.99 5.34 18.06
C ASN A 29 11.97 6.87 17.88
N ALA A 30 11.61 7.36 16.69
CA ALA A 30 11.40 8.78 16.44
C ALA A 30 10.30 9.36 17.35
N ARG A 31 9.17 8.63 17.50
CA ARG A 31 8.09 9.00 18.42
C ARG A 31 8.60 9.11 19.85
N ASP A 32 9.34 8.11 20.31
CA ASP A 32 9.83 8.07 21.69
C ASP A 32 10.86 9.18 21.95
N ALA A 33 11.72 9.47 20.98
CA ALA A 33 12.70 10.55 21.05
C ALA A 33 12.02 11.93 21.06
N VAL A 34 11.04 12.18 20.19
CA VAL A 34 10.35 13.49 20.14
C VAL A 34 9.48 13.71 21.38
N ALA A 35 8.88 12.65 21.94
CA ALA A 35 8.15 12.73 23.20
C ALA A 35 9.05 13.15 24.37
N LYS A 36 10.30 12.67 24.42
CA LYS A 36 11.29 13.12 25.41
C LYS A 36 11.67 14.58 25.22
N ALA A 37 11.83 15.06 23.98
CA ALA A 37 12.06 16.48 23.70
C ALA A 37 10.88 17.34 24.19
N LEU A 38 9.65 16.93 23.89
CA LEU A 38 8.42 17.62 24.30
C LEU A 38 8.16 17.56 25.82
N THR A 39 8.67 16.55 26.52
CA THR A 39 8.60 16.52 27.99
C THR A 39 9.45 17.64 28.61
N ILE A 40 10.57 18.00 27.98
CA ILE A 40 11.46 19.06 28.45
C ILE A 40 10.96 20.44 28.00
N VAL A 41 10.52 20.56 26.74
CA VAL A 41 9.99 21.81 26.17
C VAL A 41 8.63 21.55 25.48
N PRO A 42 7.52 21.52 26.22
CA PRO A 42 6.21 21.12 25.67
C PRO A 42 5.66 22.04 24.58
N THR A 43 6.06 23.30 24.57
CA THR A 43 5.60 24.31 23.62
C THR A 43 6.56 24.49 22.44
N ASP A 44 7.57 23.63 22.30
CA ASP A 44 8.53 23.69 21.20
C ASP A 44 7.84 23.42 19.85
N THR A 45 7.68 24.47 19.05
CA THR A 45 6.99 24.40 17.76
C THR A 45 7.58 23.34 16.84
N GLU A 46 8.90 23.25 16.77
CA GLU A 46 9.59 22.33 15.86
C GLU A 46 9.42 20.87 16.31
N ALA A 47 9.57 20.61 17.61
CA ALA A 47 9.32 19.28 18.14
C ALA A 47 7.85 18.86 17.96
N ARG A 48 6.90 19.81 18.07
CA ARG A 48 5.48 19.54 17.83
C ARG A 48 5.17 19.26 16.36
N LEU A 49 5.77 19.99 15.43
CA LEU A 49 5.67 19.74 14.00
C LEU A 49 6.19 18.34 13.64
N LEU A 50 7.39 17.99 14.11
CA LEU A 50 7.97 16.67 13.90
C LEU A 50 7.11 15.57 14.52
N ALA A 51 6.61 15.77 15.75
CA ALA A 51 5.71 14.81 16.40
C ALA A 51 4.40 14.63 15.62
N GLY A 52 3.84 15.70 15.06
CA GLY A 52 2.68 15.65 14.17
C GLY A 52 2.94 14.85 12.89
N ARG A 53 4.10 15.04 12.24
CA ARG A 53 4.53 14.25 11.08
C ARG A 53 4.66 12.75 11.42
N ILE A 54 5.29 12.45 12.56
CA ILE A 54 5.45 11.07 13.06
C ILE A 54 4.10 10.44 13.33
N ALA A 55 3.19 11.13 14.02
CA ALA A 55 1.85 10.62 14.31
C ALA A 55 1.04 10.36 13.02
N LEU A 56 1.11 11.27 12.04
CA LEU A 56 0.51 11.08 10.72
C LEU A 56 1.08 9.85 10.01
N ALA A 57 2.41 9.64 10.08
CA ALA A 57 3.07 8.48 9.48
C ALA A 57 2.63 7.14 10.11
N ARG A 58 2.14 7.17 11.35
CA ARG A 58 1.58 6.00 12.04
C ARG A 58 0.08 5.82 11.81
N LEU A 59 -0.53 6.68 10.98
CA LEU A 59 -1.98 6.79 10.82
C LEU A 59 -2.71 7.12 12.14
N ASP A 60 -2.05 7.80 13.07
CA ASP A 60 -2.64 8.28 14.33
C ASP A 60 -3.10 9.74 14.18
N TYR A 61 -4.21 9.91 13.48
CA TYR A 61 -4.73 11.24 13.12
C TYR A 61 -5.17 12.05 14.34
N ALA A 62 -5.71 11.38 15.37
CA ALA A 62 -6.14 12.05 16.59
C ALA A 62 -4.94 12.65 17.33
N GLU A 63 -3.85 11.88 17.44
CA GLU A 63 -2.63 12.35 18.08
C GLU A 63 -1.94 13.45 17.25
N ALA A 64 -1.90 13.32 15.92
CA ALA A 64 -1.37 14.37 15.04
C ALA A 64 -2.10 15.71 15.27
N LEU A 65 -3.44 15.70 15.31
CA LEU A 65 -4.25 16.89 15.57
C LEU A 65 -4.04 17.45 16.98
N ARG A 66 -3.91 16.58 17.99
CA ARG A 66 -3.63 16.99 19.37
C ARG A 66 -2.28 17.69 19.49
N LEU A 67 -1.23 17.12 18.90
CA LEU A 67 0.13 17.65 18.93
C LEU A 67 0.23 19.00 18.21
N LEU A 68 -0.51 19.17 17.11
CA LEU A 68 -0.50 20.38 16.28
C LEU A 68 -1.51 21.45 16.72
N LYS A 69 -2.27 21.20 17.79
CA LYS A 69 -3.27 22.15 18.30
C LYS A 69 -2.65 23.49 18.69
N GLY A 70 -3.03 24.57 18.01
CA GLY A 70 -2.51 25.91 18.28
C GLY A 70 -1.08 26.16 17.76
N VAL A 71 -0.54 25.24 16.95
CA VAL A 71 0.69 25.50 16.19
C VAL A 71 0.30 26.23 14.90
N ALA A 72 0.77 27.47 14.73
CA ALA A 72 0.50 28.28 13.55
C ALA A 72 1.46 27.95 12.40
N GLY A 73 1.13 28.44 11.21
CA GLY A 73 1.95 28.30 10.00
C GLY A 73 1.47 27.23 9.04
N SER A 74 1.85 27.39 7.77
CA SER A 74 1.36 26.61 6.63
C SER A 74 1.75 25.14 6.75
N GLU A 75 2.93 24.84 7.30
CA GLU A 75 3.31 23.45 7.57
C GLU A 75 2.36 22.77 8.56
N ALA A 76 2.03 23.45 9.67
CA ALA A 76 1.12 22.91 10.67
C ALA A 76 -0.28 22.71 10.09
N ALA A 77 -0.76 23.68 9.30
CA ALA A 77 -2.04 23.60 8.59
C ALA A 77 -2.06 22.42 7.59
N GLY A 78 -1.00 22.25 6.80
CA GLY A 78 -0.85 21.12 5.87
C GLY A 78 -0.87 19.75 6.53
N LEU A 79 -0.24 19.62 7.70
CA LEU A 79 -0.26 18.38 8.49
C LEU A 79 -1.62 18.12 9.12
N ARG A 80 -2.30 19.14 9.66
CA ARG A 80 -3.67 19.02 10.18
C ARG A 80 -4.65 18.66 9.05
N GLY A 81 -4.58 19.35 7.92
CA GLY A 81 -5.40 19.08 6.74
C GLY A 81 -5.27 17.65 6.24
N ARG A 82 -4.04 17.11 6.18
CA ARG A 82 -3.80 15.68 5.87
C ARG A 82 -4.41 14.74 6.90
N ALA A 83 -4.19 15.00 8.19
CA ALA A 83 -4.75 14.17 9.25
C ALA A 83 -6.28 14.17 9.21
N LEU A 84 -6.92 15.32 8.98
CA LEU A 84 -8.37 15.45 8.85
C LEU A 84 -8.89 14.74 7.60
N TRP A 85 -8.20 14.89 6.47
CA TRP A 85 -8.52 14.20 5.22
C TRP A 85 -8.57 12.68 5.40
N TYR A 86 -7.50 12.10 5.94
CA TYR A 86 -7.41 10.64 6.13
C TYR A 86 -8.28 10.12 7.27
N LYS A 87 -8.68 10.99 8.21
CA LYS A 87 -9.70 10.71 9.23
C LYS A 87 -11.12 10.76 8.66
N GLY A 88 -11.33 11.39 7.51
CA GLY A 88 -12.64 11.57 6.87
C GLY A 88 -13.40 12.83 7.30
N ASP A 89 -12.73 13.78 7.95
CA ASP A 89 -13.32 15.07 8.36
C ASP A 89 -13.12 16.11 7.26
N LEU A 90 -14.01 16.08 6.27
CA LEU A 90 -13.80 16.73 4.97
C LEU A 90 -13.86 18.26 5.04
N ASP A 91 -14.81 18.82 5.79
CA ASP A 91 -14.96 20.27 5.89
C ASP A 91 -13.74 20.91 6.57
N ALA A 92 -13.32 20.34 7.70
CA ALA A 92 -12.14 20.81 8.41
C ALA A 92 -10.83 20.54 7.63
N ALA A 93 -10.76 19.43 6.88
CA ALA A 93 -9.63 19.17 5.99
C ALA A 93 -9.51 20.25 4.91
N ALA A 94 -10.63 20.63 4.29
CA ALA A 94 -10.64 21.68 3.29
C ALA A 94 -10.19 23.02 3.88
N ASP A 95 -10.72 23.42 5.05
CA ASP A 95 -10.34 24.66 5.74
C ASP A 95 -8.82 24.74 5.99
N GLU A 96 -8.22 23.68 6.54
CA GLU A 96 -6.78 23.66 6.87
C GLU A 96 -5.89 23.61 5.61
N LEU A 97 -6.31 22.90 4.57
CA LEU A 97 -5.54 22.84 3.32
C LEU A 97 -5.64 24.16 2.53
N GLU A 98 -6.79 24.82 2.53
CA GLU A 98 -6.94 26.16 1.94
C GLU A 98 -6.10 27.19 2.70
N ALA A 99 -6.15 27.19 4.04
CA ALA A 99 -5.32 28.06 4.87
C ALA A 99 -3.81 27.84 4.64
N MET A 100 -3.38 26.62 4.34
CA MET A 100 -2.01 26.33 3.92
C MET A 100 -1.70 26.93 2.54
N LEU A 101 -2.63 26.83 1.58
CA LEU A 101 -2.45 27.27 0.20
C LEU A 101 -2.59 28.79 0.02
N ASP A 102 -3.12 29.50 1.02
CA ASP A 102 -3.11 30.96 1.07
C ASP A 102 -1.70 31.55 1.27
N ASP A 103 -0.74 30.72 1.70
CA ASP A 103 0.68 31.08 1.74
C ASP A 103 1.30 31.02 0.34
N PRO A 104 1.78 32.16 -0.22
CA PRO A 104 2.32 32.22 -1.58
C PRO A 104 3.59 31.40 -1.78
N ASP A 105 4.29 31.02 -0.70
CA ASP A 105 5.50 30.20 -0.78
C ASP A 105 5.18 28.69 -0.84
N VAL A 106 3.92 28.30 -0.66
CA VAL A 106 3.49 26.90 -0.69
C VAL A 106 2.98 26.51 -2.08
N VAL A 107 3.64 25.51 -2.67
CA VAL A 107 3.19 24.84 -3.89
C VAL A 107 2.99 23.36 -3.61
N ASP A 108 1.73 22.94 -3.50
CA ASP A 108 1.33 21.56 -3.22
C ASP A 108 0.10 21.17 -4.06
N ASP A 109 0.36 20.53 -5.21
CA ASP A 109 -0.69 20.13 -6.16
C ASP A 109 -1.66 19.09 -5.58
N TRP A 110 -1.17 18.24 -4.67
CA TRP A 110 -2.01 17.30 -3.94
C TRP A 110 -2.99 18.09 -3.06
N ALA A 111 -2.51 19.04 -2.25
CA ALA A 111 -3.37 19.80 -1.35
C ALA A 111 -4.40 20.63 -2.13
N LYS A 112 -4.01 21.23 -3.25
CA LYS A 112 -4.90 21.97 -4.14
C LYS A 112 -6.05 21.10 -4.65
N SER A 113 -5.74 19.88 -5.08
CA SER A 113 -6.73 18.92 -5.59
C SER A 113 -7.64 18.42 -4.47
N ILE A 114 -7.06 18.11 -3.32
CA ILE A 114 -7.78 17.55 -2.17
C ILE A 114 -8.68 18.57 -1.51
N ALA A 115 -8.25 19.83 -1.32
CA ALA A 115 -9.10 20.89 -0.77
C ALA A 115 -10.39 21.06 -1.59
N LYS A 116 -10.27 21.19 -2.92
CA LYS A 116 -11.44 21.28 -3.82
C LYS A 116 -12.31 20.01 -3.76
N LEU A 117 -11.71 18.83 -3.66
CA LEU A 117 -12.46 17.57 -3.56
C LEU A 117 -13.21 17.44 -2.23
N ALA A 118 -12.56 17.81 -1.13
CA ALA A 118 -13.10 17.80 0.22
C ALA A 118 -14.30 18.76 0.34
N ARG A 119 -14.21 19.99 -0.19
CA ARG A 119 -15.36 20.92 -0.27
C ARG A 119 -16.56 20.33 -1.01
N ARG A 120 -16.32 19.66 -2.14
CA ARG A 120 -17.39 18.98 -2.91
C ARG A 120 -17.94 17.73 -2.21
N GLY A 121 -17.22 17.23 -1.21
CA GLY A 121 -17.59 16.07 -0.42
C GLY A 121 -18.30 16.39 0.89
N ALA A 122 -18.61 17.66 1.18
CA ALA A 122 -19.27 18.05 2.43
C ALA A 122 -20.48 17.15 2.75
N GLY A 123 -20.50 16.58 3.96
CA GLY A 123 -21.53 15.65 4.42
C GLY A 123 -21.39 14.18 3.97
N ARG A 124 -20.39 13.83 3.15
CA ARG A 124 -20.10 12.44 2.80
C ARG A 124 -19.37 11.70 3.92
N ALA A 125 -19.48 10.38 3.92
CA ALA A 125 -18.74 9.49 4.82
C ALA A 125 -17.81 8.60 3.98
N PRO A 126 -16.53 9.01 3.78
CA PRO A 126 -15.62 8.30 2.90
C PRO A 126 -15.49 6.82 3.21
N PHE A 127 -15.38 6.00 2.17
CA PHE A 127 -15.19 4.54 2.26
C PHE A 127 -16.32 3.78 2.96
N THR A 128 -17.56 4.23 2.85
CA THR A 128 -18.72 3.49 3.38
C THR A 128 -18.92 2.18 2.60
N ILE A 129 -18.69 1.04 3.26
CA ILE A 129 -18.79 -0.29 2.67
C ILE A 129 -20.23 -0.83 2.79
N SER A 130 -20.73 -1.43 1.72
CA SER A 130 -22.06 -2.05 1.63
C SER A 130 -22.01 -3.36 0.82
N GLY A 131 -23.08 -4.16 0.91
CA GLY A 131 -23.17 -5.46 0.25
C GLY A 131 -22.53 -6.60 1.06
N ALA A 132 -21.76 -7.45 0.39
CA ALA A 132 -21.06 -8.56 1.02
C ALA A 132 -19.88 -8.10 1.87
N LEU A 133 -19.56 -8.88 2.91
CA LEU A 133 -18.41 -8.62 3.80
C LEU A 133 -17.05 -8.91 3.14
N LEU A 134 -17.05 -9.67 2.05
CA LEU A 134 -15.85 -10.11 1.33
C LEU A 134 -16.16 -10.28 -0.16
N ALA A 135 -15.20 -9.90 -1.00
CA ALA A 135 -15.16 -10.26 -2.41
C ALA A 135 -13.76 -10.78 -2.79
N ALA A 136 -13.73 -11.90 -3.52
CA ALA A 136 -12.52 -12.42 -4.14
C ALA A 136 -12.63 -12.22 -5.66
N ILE A 137 -11.58 -11.70 -6.26
CA ILE A 137 -11.51 -11.31 -7.67
C ILE A 137 -10.31 -12.02 -8.29
N GLU A 138 -10.48 -12.53 -9.50
CA GLU A 138 -9.37 -13.07 -10.27
C GLU A 138 -8.45 -11.93 -10.76
N MET A 139 -7.14 -12.09 -10.58
CA MET A 139 -6.15 -11.16 -11.10
C MET A 139 -5.71 -11.59 -12.52
N PRO A 140 -6.11 -10.87 -13.59
CA PRO A 140 -5.66 -11.19 -14.93
C PRO A 140 -4.16 -10.96 -15.12
N HIS A 141 -3.48 -11.93 -15.74
CA HIS A 141 -2.10 -11.76 -16.20
C HIS A 141 -2.09 -11.05 -17.55
N VAL A 142 -1.94 -9.72 -17.52
CA VAL A 142 -2.00 -8.88 -18.73
C VAL A 142 -0.69 -8.85 -19.52
N SER A 143 0.42 -9.29 -18.93
CA SER A 143 1.73 -9.33 -19.59
C SER A 143 2.50 -10.61 -19.24
N PRO A 144 3.15 -11.27 -20.22
CA PRO A 144 4.08 -12.36 -19.93
C PRO A 144 5.46 -11.87 -19.45
N ALA A 145 5.76 -10.57 -19.61
CA ALA A 145 7.11 -10.03 -19.38
C ALA A 145 7.32 -9.47 -17.97
N ALA A 146 6.25 -9.10 -17.27
CA ALA A 146 6.34 -8.52 -15.94
C ALA A 146 5.06 -8.78 -15.13
N PRO A 147 5.17 -8.93 -13.80
CA PRO A 147 4.00 -9.07 -12.95
C PRO A 147 3.32 -7.71 -12.79
N PHE A 148 2.10 -7.58 -13.32
CA PHE A 148 1.26 -6.42 -13.09
C PHE A 148 0.05 -6.82 -12.26
N PHE A 149 -0.20 -6.10 -11.17
CA PHE A 149 -1.28 -6.42 -10.25
C PHE A 149 -2.58 -5.76 -10.73
N VAL A 150 -3.22 -6.37 -11.71
CA VAL A 150 -4.47 -5.88 -12.30
C VAL A 150 -5.66 -6.61 -11.71
N VAL A 151 -6.78 -5.89 -11.55
CA VAL A 151 -8.06 -6.44 -11.13
C VAL A 151 -9.20 -5.81 -11.92
N GLU A 152 -10.28 -6.56 -12.10
CA GLU A 152 -11.54 -6.00 -12.58
C GLU A 152 -12.30 -5.36 -11.41
N VAL A 153 -12.81 -4.15 -11.64
CA VAL A 153 -13.62 -3.38 -10.69
C VAL A 153 -14.72 -2.65 -11.47
N GLU A 154 -15.89 -2.44 -10.88
CA GLU A 154 -16.88 -1.52 -11.43
C GLU A 154 -16.70 -0.14 -10.79
N ILE A 155 -16.59 0.91 -11.60
CA ILE A 155 -16.47 2.30 -11.17
C ILE A 155 -17.76 3.02 -11.57
N ASP A 156 -18.54 3.50 -10.62
CA ASP A 156 -19.86 4.10 -10.86
C ASP A 156 -20.79 3.23 -11.73
N GLY A 157 -20.68 1.91 -11.57
CA GLY A 157 -21.47 0.91 -12.31
C GLY A 157 -20.90 0.48 -13.66
N GLU A 158 -19.75 1.03 -14.09
CA GLU A 158 -19.07 0.62 -15.33
C GLU A 158 -17.87 -0.28 -15.05
N SER A 159 -17.79 -1.45 -15.68
CA SER A 159 -16.64 -2.35 -15.58
C SER A 159 -15.36 -1.70 -16.12
N ALA A 160 -14.26 -1.85 -15.38
CA ALA A 160 -12.97 -1.30 -15.69
C ALA A 160 -11.84 -2.20 -15.20
N LEU A 161 -10.66 -2.10 -15.84
CA LEU A 161 -9.42 -2.65 -15.30
C LEU A 161 -8.73 -1.59 -14.45
N ALA A 162 -8.37 -1.98 -13.23
CA ALA A 162 -7.61 -1.17 -12.30
C ALA A 162 -6.30 -1.86 -11.91
N MET A 163 -5.24 -1.08 -11.72
CA MET A 163 -3.97 -1.58 -11.20
C MET A 163 -3.90 -1.31 -9.69
N VAL A 164 -3.52 -2.31 -8.91
CA VAL A 164 -3.18 -2.15 -7.49
C VAL A 164 -1.84 -1.41 -7.41
N SER A 165 -1.82 -0.20 -6.83
CA SER A 165 -0.66 0.68 -6.83
C SER A 165 -0.35 1.18 -5.42
N THR A 166 0.57 0.51 -4.73
CA THR A 166 0.94 0.88 -3.37
C THR A 166 1.85 2.11 -3.27
N GLY A 167 2.42 2.55 -4.39
CA GLY A 167 3.18 3.82 -4.48
C GLY A 167 2.29 5.08 -4.50
N THR A 168 0.96 4.92 -4.59
CA THR A 168 0.00 6.04 -4.60
C THR A 168 -0.90 6.00 -3.36
N GLY A 169 -1.21 7.18 -2.81
CA GLY A 169 -2.08 7.31 -1.63
C GLY A 169 -3.54 7.07 -1.99
N GLU A 170 -4.07 7.90 -2.88
CA GLU A 170 -5.47 7.94 -3.29
C GLU A 170 -5.76 7.02 -4.49
N VAL A 171 -7.05 6.78 -4.74
CA VAL A 171 -7.46 6.26 -6.05
C VAL A 171 -7.15 7.31 -7.10
N VAL A 172 -6.61 6.88 -8.23
CA VAL A 172 -6.33 7.74 -9.39
C VAL A 172 -7.12 7.22 -10.58
N LEU A 173 -7.90 8.07 -11.23
CA LEU A 173 -8.66 7.75 -12.43
C LEU A 173 -7.97 8.32 -13.67
N ASP A 174 -8.11 7.62 -14.79
CA ASP A 174 -7.60 8.07 -16.07
C ASP A 174 -8.27 9.37 -16.54
N SER A 175 -7.45 10.39 -16.77
CA SER A 175 -7.87 11.73 -17.19
C SER A 175 -8.54 11.76 -18.57
N SER A 176 -8.40 10.69 -19.36
CA SER A 176 -9.18 10.53 -20.60
C SER A 176 -10.68 10.31 -20.33
N THR A 177 -11.02 9.73 -19.18
CA THR A 177 -12.41 9.40 -18.78
C THR A 177 -13.01 10.39 -17.78
N ARG A 178 -12.18 10.96 -16.89
CA ARG A 178 -12.60 11.91 -15.86
C ARG A 178 -11.63 13.11 -15.84
N LYS A 179 -12.11 14.32 -16.11
CA LYS A 179 -11.24 15.51 -16.22
C LYS A 179 -10.88 16.16 -14.88
N GLU A 180 -11.69 15.94 -13.85
CA GLU A 180 -11.47 16.51 -12.53
C GLU A 180 -11.54 15.42 -11.46
N PRO A 181 -10.85 15.62 -10.31
CA PRO A 181 -11.03 14.77 -9.13
C PRO A 181 -12.52 14.63 -8.78
N SER A 182 -12.93 13.48 -8.29
CA SER A 182 -14.34 13.18 -8.01
C SER A 182 -14.50 12.16 -6.89
N TRP A 183 -15.72 12.05 -6.37
CA TRP A 183 -16.13 10.99 -5.46
C TRP A 183 -16.78 9.88 -6.28
N VAL A 184 -16.30 8.65 -6.16
CA VAL A 184 -16.78 7.51 -6.94
C VAL A 184 -17.25 6.37 -6.04
N SER A 185 -18.03 5.47 -6.62
CA SER A 185 -18.34 4.15 -6.05
C SER A 185 -17.48 3.09 -6.74
N LEU A 186 -16.94 2.16 -5.95
CA LEU A 186 -16.16 1.02 -6.43
C LEU A 186 -16.82 -0.28 -6.01
N ARG A 187 -17.14 -1.15 -6.98
CA ARG A 187 -17.70 -2.48 -6.69
C ARG A 187 -16.74 -3.59 -7.11
N PHE A 188 -16.51 -4.51 -6.17
CA PHE A 188 -15.60 -5.63 -6.27
C PHE A 188 -16.38 -6.94 -6.31
N GLY A 189 -16.08 -7.79 -7.30
CA GLY A 189 -16.68 -9.12 -7.44
C GLY A 189 -18.23 -9.11 -7.50
N LYS A 190 -18.82 -7.99 -7.96
CA LYS A 190 -20.28 -7.74 -8.05
C LYS A 190 -21.04 -7.81 -6.72
N LYS A 191 -20.33 -7.82 -5.58
CA LYS A 191 -20.94 -8.12 -4.27
C LYS A 191 -20.53 -7.16 -3.17
N LEU A 192 -19.30 -6.68 -3.15
CA LEU A 192 -18.81 -5.72 -2.15
C LEU A 192 -18.67 -4.35 -2.81
N GLU A 193 -19.33 -3.34 -2.27
CA GLU A 193 -19.33 -1.98 -2.82
C GLU A 193 -18.83 -0.98 -1.78
N VAL A 194 -17.98 -0.08 -2.23
CA VAL A 194 -17.36 0.98 -1.43
C VAL A 194 -17.82 2.30 -2.00
N ASN A 195 -18.54 3.06 -1.21
CA ASN A 195 -19.08 4.35 -1.58
C ASN A 195 -18.16 5.48 -1.11
N ASP A 196 -18.35 6.66 -1.71
CA ASP A 196 -17.62 7.88 -1.33
C ASP A 196 -16.11 7.67 -1.34
N VAL A 197 -15.58 7.02 -2.39
CA VAL A 197 -14.15 6.86 -2.58
C VAL A 197 -13.60 8.13 -3.23
N PRO A 198 -12.67 8.84 -2.59
CA PRO A 198 -12.05 10.00 -3.22
C PRO A 198 -11.07 9.55 -4.30
N ALA A 199 -11.23 10.14 -5.49
CA ALA A 199 -10.44 9.83 -6.65
C ALA A 199 -9.81 11.09 -7.25
N LEU A 200 -8.48 11.07 -7.40
CA LEU A 200 -7.73 12.05 -8.18
C LEU A 200 -7.72 11.67 -9.66
N THR A 201 -7.26 12.56 -10.53
CA THR A 201 -7.19 12.31 -11.98
C THR A 201 -5.78 12.52 -12.49
N GLN A 202 -5.28 11.57 -13.27
CA GLN A 202 -3.97 11.65 -13.94
C GLN A 202 -4.03 10.97 -15.31
N ASP A 203 -3.09 11.27 -16.20
CA ASP A 203 -2.97 10.54 -17.47
C ASP A 203 -2.38 9.14 -17.22
N LEU A 204 -3.19 8.10 -17.47
CA LEU A 204 -2.78 6.70 -17.33
C LEU A 204 -2.46 6.04 -18.67
N SER A 205 -2.37 6.80 -19.76
CA SER A 205 -2.11 6.29 -21.11
C SER A 205 -0.74 5.58 -21.21
N GLY A 206 0.29 6.10 -20.55
CA GLY A 206 1.61 5.49 -20.48
C GLY A 206 1.58 4.10 -19.84
N ILE A 207 0.91 3.97 -18.69
CA ILE A 207 0.74 2.70 -17.96
C ILE A 207 -0.05 1.72 -18.84
N SER A 208 -1.16 2.17 -19.43
CA SER A 208 -1.99 1.33 -20.30
C SER A 208 -1.20 0.79 -21.48
N LYS A 209 -0.36 1.62 -22.11
CA LYS A 209 0.51 1.23 -23.22
C LYS A 209 1.57 0.22 -22.78
N GLN A 210 2.21 0.44 -21.62
CA GLN A 210 3.23 -0.47 -21.08
C GLN A 210 2.65 -1.86 -20.80
N MET A 211 1.40 -1.93 -20.35
CA MET A 211 0.73 -3.17 -19.97
C MET A 211 0.00 -3.85 -21.12
N GLY A 212 -0.22 -3.14 -22.24
CA GLY A 212 -1.02 -3.63 -23.36
C GLY A 212 -2.51 -3.78 -23.02
N ALA A 213 -3.00 -3.09 -21.98
CA ALA A 213 -4.37 -3.17 -21.50
C ALA A 213 -4.90 -1.78 -21.07
N PRO A 214 -6.20 -1.48 -21.25
CA PRO A 214 -6.76 -0.17 -20.89
C PRO A 214 -6.95 -0.04 -19.37
N ILE A 215 -5.94 0.48 -18.68
CA ILE A 215 -6.03 0.74 -17.23
C ILE A 215 -6.75 2.06 -17.00
N LYS A 216 -7.87 1.99 -16.28
CA LYS A 216 -8.74 3.14 -15.99
C LYS A 216 -8.57 3.69 -14.59
N ALA A 217 -7.99 2.91 -13.69
CA ALA A 217 -7.74 3.36 -12.33
C ALA A 217 -6.47 2.77 -11.73
N LEU A 218 -5.88 3.50 -10.79
CA LEU A 218 -4.92 3.02 -9.81
C LEU A 218 -5.63 2.92 -8.45
N LEU A 219 -5.52 1.76 -7.80
CA LEU A 219 -6.04 1.54 -6.45
C LEU A 219 -4.94 1.85 -5.43
N GLY A 220 -4.98 3.05 -4.87
CA GLY A 220 -4.00 3.53 -3.89
C GLY A 220 -4.16 2.93 -2.49
N VAL A 221 -3.12 3.06 -1.67
CA VAL A 221 -3.04 2.42 -0.34
C VAL A 221 -4.12 2.87 0.63
N ASN A 222 -4.63 4.09 0.47
CA ASN A 222 -5.72 4.60 1.30
C ASN A 222 -6.99 3.75 1.11
N LEU A 223 -7.31 3.35 -0.12
CA LEU A 223 -8.40 2.42 -0.36
C LEU A 223 -8.05 1.02 0.16
N LEU A 224 -6.87 0.49 -0.21
CA LEU A 224 -6.47 -0.89 0.10
C LEU A 224 -6.51 -1.19 1.61
N ARG A 225 -6.12 -0.22 2.45
CA ARG A 225 -6.15 -0.37 3.91
C ARG A 225 -7.56 -0.37 4.50
N HIS A 226 -8.49 0.41 3.95
CA HIS A 226 -9.91 0.37 4.36
C HIS A 226 -10.57 -0.96 3.96
N LEU A 227 -10.05 -1.60 2.91
CA LEU A 227 -10.56 -2.86 2.39
C LEU A 227 -9.81 -4.10 2.88
N ASN A 228 -8.86 -3.96 3.81
CA ASN A 228 -8.05 -5.07 4.34
C ASN A 228 -7.57 -6.02 3.23
N ALA A 229 -7.04 -5.44 2.15
CA ALA A 229 -6.82 -6.16 0.90
C ALA A 229 -5.81 -7.32 1.06
N THR A 230 -6.02 -8.40 0.31
CA THR A 230 -5.00 -9.43 0.05
C THR A 230 -4.67 -9.42 -1.44
N ILE A 231 -3.37 -9.40 -1.74
CA ILE A 231 -2.82 -9.46 -3.09
C ILE A 231 -2.06 -10.79 -3.20
N ASP A 232 -2.47 -11.63 -4.14
CA ASP A 232 -1.89 -12.95 -4.37
C ASP A 232 -1.75 -13.15 -5.88
N TYR A 233 -0.64 -12.66 -6.43
CA TYR A 233 -0.41 -12.71 -7.87
C TYR A 233 -0.27 -14.16 -8.37
N SER A 234 0.49 -14.99 -7.65
CA SER A 234 0.72 -16.39 -8.00
C SER A 234 -0.57 -17.23 -7.94
N GLY A 235 -1.39 -17.01 -6.91
CA GLY A 235 -2.72 -17.61 -6.76
C GLY A 235 -3.80 -16.96 -7.63
N ARG A 236 -3.47 -15.89 -8.37
CA ARG A 236 -4.40 -15.07 -9.18
C ARG A 236 -5.58 -14.51 -8.39
N GLN A 237 -5.37 -14.12 -7.14
CA GLN A 237 -6.43 -13.66 -6.24
C GLN A 237 -6.16 -12.26 -5.71
N PHE A 238 -7.18 -11.42 -5.83
CA PHE A 238 -7.30 -10.18 -5.09
C PHE A 238 -8.53 -10.27 -4.19
N VAL A 239 -8.34 -10.13 -2.88
CA VAL A 239 -9.42 -10.24 -1.90
C VAL A 239 -9.59 -8.92 -1.16
N VAL A 240 -10.81 -8.43 -1.08
CA VAL A 240 -11.17 -7.24 -0.30
C VAL A 240 -12.24 -7.59 0.74
N ARG A 241 -12.17 -6.94 1.90
CA ARG A 241 -12.97 -7.28 3.10
C ARG A 241 -13.33 -6.04 3.89
N SER A 242 -14.53 -6.04 4.47
CA SER A 242 -14.96 -5.02 5.42
C SER A 242 -14.44 -5.24 6.86
N PHE A 243 -13.68 -6.32 7.09
CA PHE A 243 -13.17 -6.71 8.40
C PHE A 243 -11.68 -7.06 8.32
N SER A 244 -10.98 -6.87 9.43
CA SER A 244 -9.58 -7.26 9.56
C SER A 244 -9.47 -8.78 9.53
N PRO A 245 -8.69 -9.37 8.61
CA PRO A 245 -8.44 -10.81 8.62
C PRO A 245 -7.58 -11.19 9.85
N PRO A 246 -7.71 -12.43 10.35
CA PRO A 246 -6.76 -12.96 11.32
C PRO A 246 -5.37 -13.07 10.69
N ALA A 247 -4.33 -13.13 11.54
CA ALA A 247 -2.98 -13.43 11.09
C ALA A 247 -2.95 -14.79 10.38
N PRO A 248 -2.42 -14.90 9.15
CA PRO A 248 -2.22 -16.19 8.52
C PRO A 248 -1.22 -17.05 9.32
N PRO A 249 -1.39 -18.38 9.34
CA PRO A 249 -0.59 -19.26 10.19
C PRO A 249 0.90 -19.25 9.84
N ASP A 250 1.23 -19.15 8.55
CA ASP A 250 2.60 -19.23 8.02
C ASP A 250 3.06 -17.89 7.42
N ALA A 251 2.64 -16.77 8.04
CA ALA A 251 3.04 -15.43 7.62
C ALA A 251 4.12 -14.81 8.51
N THR A 252 4.95 -13.97 7.92
CA THR A 252 5.73 -12.99 8.68
C THR A 252 5.00 -11.65 8.77
N ARG A 253 5.18 -10.95 9.89
CA ARG A 253 4.68 -9.59 10.11
C ARG A 253 5.69 -8.58 9.59
N VAL A 254 5.22 -7.59 8.84
CA VAL A 254 5.98 -6.40 8.48
C VAL A 254 5.20 -5.16 8.91
N ASP A 255 5.80 -4.35 9.77
CA ASP A 255 5.23 -3.07 10.18
C ASP A 255 5.45 -2.01 9.08
N LEU A 256 4.44 -1.17 8.88
CA LEU A 256 4.39 -0.16 7.84
C LEU A 256 4.28 1.24 8.43
N ALA A 257 4.94 2.19 7.77
CA ALA A 257 4.75 3.62 7.98
C ALA A 257 4.20 4.26 6.70
N PHE A 258 3.44 5.34 6.85
CA PHE A 258 2.77 6.04 5.76
C PHE A 258 3.22 7.49 5.70
N ILE A 259 4.36 7.76 5.07
CA ILE A 259 4.92 9.10 5.00
C ILE A 259 3.92 10.05 4.34
N LYS A 260 3.66 11.20 5.00
CA LYS A 260 2.59 12.15 4.65
C LYS A 260 1.17 11.54 4.57
N GLY A 261 0.96 10.36 5.16
CA GLY A 261 -0.29 9.60 5.19
C GLY A 261 -0.54 8.69 3.98
N GLY A 262 0.29 8.76 2.93
CA GLY A 262 0.08 8.01 1.68
C GLY A 262 1.27 7.22 1.14
N GLY A 263 2.52 7.60 1.47
CA GLY A 263 3.71 6.89 1.02
C GLY A 263 4.01 5.67 1.88
N MET A 264 3.71 4.47 1.39
CA MET A 264 3.87 3.22 2.15
C MET A 264 5.33 2.76 2.20
N VAL A 265 5.94 2.87 3.37
CA VAL A 265 7.36 2.60 3.62
C VAL A 265 7.51 1.54 4.69
N LEU A 266 8.52 0.69 4.55
CA LEU A 266 9.00 -0.19 5.61
C LEU A 266 10.49 0.07 5.86
N ARG A 267 11.02 -0.47 6.95
CA ARG A 267 12.46 -0.56 7.16
C ARG A 267 12.94 -1.95 6.77
N SER A 268 14.02 -2.01 5.98
CA SER A 268 14.62 -3.27 5.56
C SER A 268 16.15 -3.15 5.48
N SER A 269 16.83 -4.29 5.56
CA SER A 269 18.26 -4.40 5.23
C SER A 269 18.44 -5.10 3.89
N VAL A 270 19.40 -4.61 3.11
CA VAL A 270 19.74 -5.08 1.75
C VAL A 270 21.14 -5.71 1.68
N GLY A 271 21.73 -6.04 2.83
CA GLY A 271 23.10 -6.54 2.94
C GLY A 271 23.26 -7.67 3.96
N PRO A 272 24.49 -8.20 4.12
CA PRO A 272 24.78 -9.24 5.10
C PRO A 272 24.61 -8.72 6.54
N ASP A 273 24.85 -7.43 6.77
CA ASP A 273 24.67 -6.78 8.05
C ASP A 273 23.19 -6.46 8.31
N LYS A 274 22.61 -7.13 9.32
CA LYS A 274 21.20 -6.94 9.71
C LYS A 274 20.95 -5.60 10.40
N THR A 275 22.01 -4.95 10.91
CA THR A 275 21.92 -3.70 11.66
C THR A 275 21.82 -2.48 10.74
N LEU A 276 22.28 -2.61 9.50
CA LEU A 276 22.19 -1.57 8.47
C LEU A 276 20.83 -1.68 7.77
N GLN A 277 19.83 -1.08 8.40
CA GLN A 277 18.51 -0.93 7.82
C GLN A 277 18.30 0.48 7.29
N GLY A 278 17.41 0.61 6.32
CA GLY A 278 16.86 1.90 5.96
C GLY A 278 15.51 1.79 5.27
N PRO A 279 14.95 2.95 4.92
CA PRO A 279 13.60 3.06 4.41
C PRO A 279 13.50 2.54 2.97
N MET A 280 12.55 1.65 2.76
CA MET A 280 12.17 1.14 1.45
C MET A 280 10.72 1.50 1.18
N LEU A 281 10.46 2.20 0.08
CA LEU A 281 9.10 2.36 -0.43
C LEU A 281 8.61 1.01 -0.98
N ILE A 282 7.33 0.72 -0.82
CA ILE A 282 6.68 -0.43 -1.45
C ILE A 282 5.80 0.08 -2.57
N ASP A 283 6.13 -0.25 -3.81
CA ASP A 283 5.41 0.22 -4.99
C ASP A 283 5.12 -0.92 -5.97
N THR A 284 3.91 -1.46 -5.89
CA THR A 284 3.42 -2.51 -6.81
C THR A 284 3.25 -2.05 -8.26
N SER A 285 3.44 -0.77 -8.58
CA SER A 285 3.49 -0.30 -9.98
C SER A 285 4.88 -0.39 -10.60
N MET A 286 5.93 -0.52 -9.79
CA MET A 286 7.29 -0.74 -10.28
C MET A 286 7.51 -2.22 -10.61
N THR A 287 7.90 -2.54 -11.85
CA THR A 287 8.05 -3.92 -12.32
C THR A 287 9.35 -4.59 -11.87
N PHE A 288 10.36 -3.82 -11.47
CA PHE A 288 11.62 -4.37 -10.97
C PHE A 288 11.42 -5.03 -9.59
N PRO A 289 12.21 -6.05 -9.22
CA PRO A 289 12.13 -6.61 -7.87
C PRO A 289 12.52 -5.60 -6.80
N ILE A 290 13.66 -4.92 -7.00
CA ILE A 290 14.11 -3.82 -6.15
C ILE A 290 14.85 -2.78 -6.99
N ALA A 291 14.63 -1.50 -6.70
CA ALA A 291 15.43 -0.40 -7.21
C ALA A 291 16.10 0.28 -6.03
N LEU A 292 17.42 0.39 -6.02
CA LEU A 292 18.17 1.02 -4.94
C LEU A 292 18.79 2.33 -5.41
N ASP A 293 18.85 3.29 -4.50
CA ASP A 293 19.63 4.51 -4.69
C ASP A 293 21.13 4.23 -4.46
N LYS A 294 21.95 5.28 -4.40
CA LYS A 294 23.40 5.12 -4.18
C LYS A 294 23.70 4.57 -2.79
N GLU A 295 23.04 5.07 -1.74
CA GLU A 295 23.31 4.61 -0.37
C GLU A 295 22.76 3.19 -0.12
N GLY A 296 21.65 2.81 -0.74
CA GLY A 296 21.11 1.46 -0.73
C GLY A 296 22.08 0.44 -1.33
N TRP A 297 22.68 0.73 -2.50
CA TRP A 297 23.70 -0.14 -3.08
C TRP A 297 24.96 -0.26 -2.21
N LYS A 298 25.38 0.84 -1.60
CA LYS A 298 26.51 0.86 -0.67
C LYS A 298 26.22 0.01 0.58
N LYS A 299 25.01 0.07 1.14
CA LYS A 299 24.55 -0.81 2.22
C LYS A 299 24.49 -2.28 1.80
N ALA A 300 24.22 -2.55 0.52
CA ALA A 300 24.30 -3.90 -0.07
C ALA A 300 25.75 -4.36 -0.34
N GLY A 301 26.75 -3.50 -0.14
CA GLY A 301 28.17 -3.81 -0.32
C GLY A 301 28.71 -3.54 -1.72
N PHE A 302 28.03 -2.74 -2.54
CA PHE A 302 28.42 -2.41 -3.90
C PHE A 302 28.54 -0.90 -4.12
N GLU A 303 29.50 -0.50 -4.95
CA GLU A 303 29.54 0.84 -5.52
C GLU A 303 28.70 0.88 -6.80
N ALA A 304 27.87 1.92 -6.96
CA ALA A 304 26.95 2.04 -8.10
C ALA A 304 27.67 2.04 -9.48
N ASP A 305 28.96 2.39 -9.52
CA ASP A 305 29.78 2.35 -10.73
C ASP A 305 30.28 0.95 -11.10
N GLY A 306 30.30 0.01 -10.16
CA GLY A 306 30.62 -1.40 -10.40
C GLY A 306 29.46 -2.23 -10.95
N LEU A 307 28.26 -1.65 -11.06
CA LEU A 307 27.07 -2.34 -11.56
C LEU A 307 27.08 -2.47 -13.08
N LYS A 308 26.51 -3.56 -13.59
CA LYS A 308 26.46 -3.84 -15.04
C LYS A 308 25.39 -2.99 -15.70
N ARG A 309 25.63 -2.44 -16.88
CA ARG A 309 24.56 -1.73 -17.63
C ARG A 309 23.48 -2.70 -18.08
N VAL A 310 22.24 -2.24 -18.14
CA VAL A 310 21.13 -2.99 -18.72
C VAL A 310 21.15 -2.78 -20.23
N GLU A 311 21.43 -3.83 -21.00
CA GLU A 311 21.56 -3.74 -22.47
C GLU A 311 20.25 -3.40 -23.17
N GLN A 312 19.11 -3.81 -22.58
CA GLN A 312 17.78 -3.52 -23.12
C GLN A 312 17.25 -2.12 -22.75
N ASP A 313 17.99 -1.32 -21.98
CA ASP A 313 17.60 0.06 -21.67
C ASP A 313 18.06 1.00 -22.81
N PRO A 314 17.13 1.54 -23.62
CA PRO A 314 17.49 2.41 -24.74
C PRO A 314 18.21 3.69 -24.29
N GLU A 315 17.95 4.14 -23.06
CA GLU A 315 18.56 5.34 -22.49
C GLU A 315 19.91 5.06 -21.82
N GLN A 316 20.28 3.78 -21.64
CA GLN A 316 21.49 3.30 -20.94
C GLN A 316 21.71 3.94 -19.55
N LYS A 317 20.63 4.33 -18.88
CA LYS A 317 20.67 4.92 -17.53
C LYS A 317 20.63 3.85 -16.45
N LEU A 318 20.00 2.71 -16.74
CA LEU A 318 19.84 1.63 -15.80
C LEU A 318 21.11 0.77 -15.70
N LYS A 319 21.51 0.52 -14.45
CA LYS A 319 22.50 -0.50 -14.12
C LYS A 319 21.83 -1.56 -13.26
N GLN A 320 22.28 -2.79 -13.37
CA GLN A 320 21.76 -3.95 -12.67
C GLN A 320 22.84 -4.65 -11.85
N GLY A 321 22.41 -5.23 -10.74
CA GLY A 321 23.22 -6.03 -9.85
C GLY A 321 22.37 -7.04 -9.08
N VAL A 322 23.00 -7.71 -8.13
CA VAL A 322 22.33 -8.69 -7.27
C VAL A 322 22.54 -8.26 -5.81
N VAL A 323 21.44 -7.93 -5.15
CA VAL A 323 21.40 -7.65 -3.71
C VAL A 323 21.64 -8.97 -2.97
N PRO A 324 22.67 -9.07 -2.10
CA PRO A 324 23.06 -10.35 -1.53
C PRO A 324 21.99 -10.95 -0.63
N MET A 325 21.29 -10.08 0.13
CA MET A 325 20.27 -10.45 1.08
C MET A 325 19.30 -9.29 1.30
N LEU A 326 18.00 -9.51 1.09
CA LEU A 326 16.93 -8.60 1.47
C LEU A 326 16.16 -9.17 2.67
N ARG A 327 15.83 -8.35 3.66
CA ARG A 327 15.02 -8.79 4.81
C ARG A 327 13.66 -8.14 4.84
N LEU A 328 12.61 -8.96 4.86
CA LEU A 328 11.22 -8.50 4.97
C LEU A 328 10.58 -9.20 6.17
N GLY A 329 10.47 -8.49 7.29
CA GLY A 329 10.07 -9.11 8.56
C GLY A 329 11.07 -10.19 8.97
N ALA A 330 10.60 -11.42 9.12
CA ALA A 330 11.41 -12.60 9.43
C ALA A 330 12.00 -13.29 8.19
N LEU A 331 11.59 -12.91 6.97
CA LEU A 331 12.09 -13.51 5.74
C LEU A 331 13.49 -12.96 5.40
N GLU A 332 14.37 -13.87 5.02
CA GLU A 332 15.69 -13.58 4.47
C GLU A 332 15.74 -14.05 3.02
N ILE A 333 15.72 -13.10 2.08
CA ILE A 333 15.60 -13.37 0.65
C ILE A 333 16.98 -13.16 0.03
N PRO A 334 17.72 -14.22 -0.32
CA PRO A 334 19.04 -14.10 -0.90
C PRO A 334 18.96 -13.74 -2.39
N LYS A 335 20.03 -13.11 -2.89
CA LYS A 335 20.28 -12.90 -4.33
C LYS A 335 19.12 -12.21 -5.07
N VAL A 336 18.59 -11.12 -4.52
CA VAL A 336 17.50 -10.36 -5.15
C VAL A 336 18.05 -9.52 -6.31
N PRO A 337 17.57 -9.69 -7.56
CA PRO A 337 17.97 -8.83 -8.66
C PRO A 337 17.55 -7.39 -8.42
N GLY A 338 18.47 -6.44 -8.55
CA GLY A 338 18.22 -5.04 -8.29
C GLY A 338 18.71 -4.13 -9.40
N VAL A 339 18.12 -2.94 -9.49
CA VAL A 339 18.52 -1.89 -10.44
C VAL A 339 18.96 -0.60 -9.73
N TYR A 340 19.84 0.15 -10.39
CA TYR A 340 20.23 1.52 -10.08
C TYR A 340 19.85 2.42 -11.26
N GLY A 341 19.53 3.70 -10.99
CA GLY A 341 19.20 4.69 -12.01
C GLY A 341 17.70 4.86 -12.27
N ALA A 342 16.84 4.16 -11.52
CA ALA A 342 15.42 4.48 -11.46
C ALA A 342 15.22 5.90 -10.89
N PRO A 343 14.16 6.63 -11.30
CA PRO A 343 13.94 8.04 -10.92
C PRO A 343 13.43 8.19 -9.48
N LEU A 344 14.20 7.70 -8.50
CA LEU A 344 13.83 7.71 -7.08
C LEU A 344 13.86 9.11 -6.46
N GLN A 345 14.68 10.03 -6.99
CA GLN A 345 14.85 11.37 -6.42
C GLN A 345 13.56 12.19 -6.44
N ALA A 346 12.70 11.97 -7.43
CA ALA A 346 11.40 12.63 -7.49
C ALA A 346 10.50 12.16 -6.33
N VAL A 347 10.53 10.86 -6.03
CA VAL A 347 9.79 10.24 -4.93
C VAL A 347 10.32 10.72 -3.58
N GLU A 348 11.65 10.72 -3.39
CA GLU A 348 12.29 11.20 -2.15
C GLU A 348 11.93 12.66 -1.85
N LYS A 349 12.02 13.53 -2.87
CA LYS A 349 11.63 14.93 -2.75
C LYS A 349 10.16 15.09 -2.37
N GLN A 350 9.28 14.29 -2.99
CA GLN A 350 7.85 14.31 -2.70
C GLN A 350 7.55 13.85 -1.27
N LEU A 351 8.23 12.80 -0.78
CA LEU A 351 8.03 12.25 0.55
C LEU A 351 8.78 13.02 1.65
N GLN A 352 9.82 13.78 1.29
CA GLN A 352 10.78 14.39 2.22
C GLN A 352 11.42 13.32 3.12
N LEU A 353 11.80 12.20 2.51
CA LEU A 353 12.45 11.06 3.16
C LEU A 353 13.58 10.57 2.26
N ASP A 354 14.74 10.28 2.86
CA ASP A 354 15.90 9.72 2.16
C ASP A 354 15.64 8.22 1.97
N LEU A 355 15.34 7.76 0.75
CA LEU A 355 14.98 6.37 0.49
C LEU A 355 16.22 5.57 0.11
N ASP A 356 16.41 4.40 0.73
CA ASP A 356 17.42 3.45 0.25
C ASP A 356 16.98 2.76 -1.05
N GLY A 357 15.67 2.74 -1.30
CA GLY A 357 15.11 2.16 -2.51
C GLY A 357 13.61 1.93 -2.51
N VAL A 358 13.17 1.18 -3.51
CA VAL A 358 11.79 0.76 -3.75
C VAL A 358 11.75 -0.74 -3.97
N ILE A 359 10.83 -1.41 -3.28
CA ILE A 359 10.47 -2.82 -3.51
C ILE A 359 9.28 -2.84 -4.46
N GLY A 360 9.44 -3.52 -5.59
CA GLY A 360 8.44 -3.54 -6.66
C GLY A 360 7.72 -4.87 -6.84
N ALA A 361 6.76 -4.88 -7.77
CA ALA A 361 5.97 -6.05 -8.13
C ALA A 361 6.83 -7.25 -8.58
N GLY A 362 8.00 -7.00 -9.17
CA GLY A 362 8.93 -8.05 -9.59
C GLY A 362 9.38 -8.98 -8.45
N LEU A 363 9.31 -8.51 -7.20
CA LEU A 363 9.56 -9.31 -6.00
C LEU A 363 8.25 -9.67 -5.31
N LEU A 364 7.34 -8.71 -5.16
CA LEU A 364 6.10 -8.89 -4.39
C LEU A 364 5.18 -9.95 -4.99
N ALA A 365 5.30 -10.25 -6.30
CA ALA A 365 4.49 -11.25 -6.99
C ALA A 365 4.67 -12.69 -6.50
N TYR A 366 5.78 -12.97 -5.81
CA TYR A 366 6.07 -14.28 -5.22
C TYR A 366 5.39 -14.48 -3.86
N PHE A 367 4.84 -13.42 -3.29
CA PHE A 367 4.23 -13.46 -1.97
C PHE A 367 2.74 -13.24 -2.07
N ARG A 368 2.04 -13.85 -1.11
CA ARG A 368 0.68 -13.43 -0.77
C ARG A 368 0.77 -12.39 0.34
N ILE A 369 0.27 -11.20 0.04
CA ILE A 369 0.41 -10.02 0.90
C ILE A 369 -0.97 -9.64 1.42
N THR A 370 -1.16 -9.61 2.73
CA THR A 370 -2.45 -9.24 3.35
C THR A 370 -2.28 -8.04 4.28
N PHE A 371 -3.03 -6.96 4.02
CA PHE A 371 -3.09 -5.82 4.92
C PHE A 371 -3.82 -6.18 6.22
N GLY A 372 -3.28 -5.76 7.36
CA GLY A 372 -3.88 -5.93 8.69
C GLY A 372 -3.81 -4.65 9.53
N ASP A 373 -4.54 -4.62 10.64
CA ASP A 373 -4.59 -3.48 11.58
C ASP A 373 -4.82 -2.13 10.89
N GLY A 374 -5.86 -2.06 10.04
CA GLY A 374 -6.19 -0.82 9.29
C GLY A 374 -5.07 -0.36 8.34
N GLY A 375 -4.20 -1.30 7.93
CA GLY A 375 -3.07 -1.11 7.03
C GLY A 375 -1.74 -0.78 7.71
N ARG A 376 -1.68 -0.69 9.04
CA ARG A 376 -0.41 -0.42 9.78
C ARG A 376 0.61 -1.55 9.70
N LEU A 377 0.19 -2.72 9.25
CA LEU A 377 1.05 -3.85 8.97
C LEU A 377 0.59 -4.58 7.72
N MET A 378 1.50 -5.40 7.19
CA MET A 378 1.17 -6.45 6.25
C MET A 378 1.68 -7.81 6.74
N TRP A 379 0.90 -8.84 6.45
CA TRP A 379 1.31 -10.23 6.53
C TRP A 379 1.88 -10.63 5.18
N ILE A 380 3.09 -11.20 5.18
CA ILE A 380 3.71 -11.77 3.98
C ILE A 380 3.78 -13.27 4.17
N GLU A 381 3.05 -13.99 3.32
CA GLU A 381 3.09 -15.45 3.21
C GLU A 381 4.03 -15.81 2.05
N ASP A 382 5.01 -16.67 2.35
CA ASP A 382 5.89 -17.26 1.34
C ASP A 382 5.12 -18.40 0.66
N ASP A 383 4.47 -18.10 -0.46
CA ASP A 383 3.88 -19.14 -1.29
C ASP A 383 5.02 -19.96 -1.91
N VAL A 384 4.81 -21.27 -2.10
CA VAL A 384 5.82 -22.31 -2.38
C VAL A 384 6.66 -22.05 -3.66
N ALA A 385 6.42 -20.96 -4.37
CA ALA A 385 7.16 -20.44 -5.52
C ALA A 385 8.54 -19.84 -5.22
N MET A 386 8.83 -19.33 -4.02
CA MET A 386 10.18 -18.80 -3.71
C MET A 386 11.22 -19.91 -3.74
N ASN A 387 10.85 -21.17 -3.46
CA ASN A 387 11.72 -22.32 -3.70
C ASN A 387 12.16 -22.47 -5.17
N LYS A 388 11.34 -22.07 -6.16
CA LYS A 388 11.72 -22.11 -7.58
C LYS A 388 12.70 -20.99 -7.96
N VAL A 389 12.57 -19.81 -7.35
CA VAL A 389 13.51 -18.70 -7.55
C VAL A 389 14.83 -18.95 -6.80
N LEU A 390 14.79 -19.59 -5.62
CA LEU A 390 15.98 -20.02 -4.86
C LEU A 390 16.75 -21.15 -5.56
N GLN A 391 16.06 -22.03 -6.28
CA GLN A 391 16.67 -23.17 -6.98
C GLN A 391 17.22 -22.84 -8.37
N GLY A 392 17.12 -21.59 -8.84
CA GLY A 392 17.78 -21.15 -10.08
C GLY A 392 17.41 -22.02 -11.28
N SER A 393 16.15 -22.00 -11.70
CA SER A 393 15.81 -22.57 -13.01
C SER A 393 16.34 -21.63 -14.10
N GLU A 394 17.49 -21.96 -14.69
CA GLU A 394 17.82 -21.48 -16.03
C GLU A 394 16.64 -21.77 -16.96
N PRO A 395 16.26 -20.85 -17.87
CA PRO A 395 15.35 -21.23 -18.94
C PRO A 395 16.04 -22.34 -19.74
N ALA A 396 15.44 -23.53 -19.73
CA ALA A 396 15.89 -24.62 -20.60
C ALA A 396 15.97 -24.07 -22.03
N PRO A 397 17.06 -24.29 -22.77
CA PRO A 397 17.14 -23.86 -24.16
C PRO A 397 15.97 -24.49 -24.91
N ALA A 398 15.25 -23.65 -25.65
CA ALA A 398 14.21 -24.09 -26.56
C ALA A 398 14.82 -25.11 -27.51
N ASN A 399 14.50 -26.39 -27.31
CA ASN A 399 14.87 -27.43 -28.25
C ASN A 399 13.92 -27.29 -29.44
N GLU A 400 14.38 -26.56 -30.46
CA GLU A 400 13.81 -26.60 -31.79
C GLU A 400 13.88 -28.04 -32.31
N GLY A 401 12.74 -28.58 -32.72
CA GLY A 401 12.68 -29.73 -33.60
C GLY A 401 12.59 -31.09 -32.92
N GLN A 402 11.38 -31.47 -32.51
CA GLN A 402 10.96 -32.87 -32.66
C GLN A 402 9.45 -32.94 -32.90
N ALA A 403 9.09 -33.26 -34.14
CA ALA A 403 7.73 -33.56 -34.57
C ALA A 403 7.25 -34.87 -33.91
N PRO A 404 5.95 -34.99 -33.58
CA PRO A 404 5.41 -36.22 -33.01
C PRO A 404 5.25 -37.29 -34.10
N ALA A 405 5.87 -38.46 -33.89
CA ALA A 405 5.66 -39.66 -34.70
C ALA A 405 4.49 -40.50 -34.14
N PRO A 406 3.79 -41.29 -34.98
CA PRO A 406 2.44 -41.78 -34.72
C PRO A 406 2.37 -43.08 -33.90
N ALA A 407 1.15 -43.34 -33.44
CA ALA A 407 0.73 -44.44 -32.57
C ALA A 407 1.04 -45.85 -33.11
N GLY A 408 1.47 -46.72 -32.21
CA GLY A 408 1.55 -48.17 -32.39
C GLY A 408 0.88 -48.89 -31.22
N GLU A 409 -0.11 -49.71 -31.55
CA GLU A 409 -0.89 -50.59 -30.68
C GLU A 409 -0.01 -51.64 -29.98
N THR A 410 -0.24 -51.88 -28.69
CA THR A 410 -0.14 -53.22 -28.08
C THR A 410 -0.99 -53.25 -26.80
N GLY A 411 -1.78 -54.31 -26.64
CA GLY A 411 -2.92 -54.37 -25.72
C GLY A 411 -2.66 -54.92 -24.31
N SER A 412 -3.58 -54.50 -23.42
CA SER A 412 -4.27 -55.22 -22.31
C SER A 412 -3.48 -55.96 -21.20
N PRO A 413 -4.04 -56.13 -19.97
CA PRO A 413 -5.41 -55.85 -19.52
C PRO A 413 -5.55 -54.98 -18.24
N ALA A 414 -6.76 -54.47 -18.05
CA ALA A 414 -7.21 -53.59 -16.97
C ALA A 414 -7.40 -54.30 -15.61
N PRO A 415 -7.18 -53.59 -14.48
CA PRO A 415 -7.84 -53.90 -13.21
C PRO A 415 -9.21 -53.19 -13.14
N GLN A 416 -10.25 -53.96 -12.87
CA GLN A 416 -11.61 -53.48 -12.65
C GLN A 416 -11.68 -52.58 -11.40
N ALA A 417 -12.15 -51.35 -11.57
CA ALA A 417 -12.58 -50.49 -10.47
C ALA A 417 -14.04 -50.79 -10.11
N PRO A 418 -14.40 -50.85 -8.81
CA PRO A 418 -15.78 -51.07 -8.38
C PRO A 418 -16.66 -49.85 -8.67
N ALA A 419 -17.92 -50.13 -9.04
CA ALA A 419 -18.93 -49.16 -9.40
C ALA A 419 -19.27 -48.17 -8.26
N PRO A 420 -19.63 -46.91 -8.58
CA PRO A 420 -20.06 -45.93 -7.59
C PRO A 420 -21.43 -46.31 -7.00
N GLN A 421 -21.48 -46.42 -5.67
CA GLN A 421 -22.74 -46.50 -4.91
C GLN A 421 -23.46 -45.16 -4.96
N ALA A 422 -24.75 -45.20 -5.30
CA ALA A 422 -25.64 -44.05 -5.22
C ALA A 422 -25.82 -43.58 -3.77
N PRO A 423 -25.84 -42.26 -3.50
CA PRO A 423 -26.08 -41.74 -2.17
C PRO A 423 -27.54 -41.99 -1.73
N ALA A 424 -27.71 -42.46 -0.49
CA ALA A 424 -29.00 -42.60 0.15
C ALA A 424 -29.68 -41.23 0.37
N PRO A 425 -31.02 -41.15 0.30
CA PRO A 425 -31.74 -39.90 0.51
C PRO A 425 -31.58 -39.40 1.96
N GLN A 426 -31.03 -38.20 2.10
CA GLN A 426 -30.99 -37.49 3.38
C GLN A 426 -32.41 -37.06 3.76
N THR A 427 -32.84 -37.50 4.95
CA THR A 427 -34.05 -37.06 5.63
C THR A 427 -34.06 -35.54 5.84
N ALA A 428 -35.20 -34.92 5.56
CA ALA A 428 -35.42 -33.48 5.74
C ALA A 428 -35.18 -33.01 7.20
N PRO A 429 -34.63 -31.81 7.40
CA PRO A 429 -34.48 -31.22 8.73
C PRO A 429 -35.86 -30.84 9.33
N PRO A 430 -36.01 -30.89 10.67
CA PRO A 430 -37.26 -30.52 11.34
C PRO A 430 -37.55 -29.02 11.19
N PRO A 431 -38.83 -28.62 11.19
CA PRO A 431 -39.22 -27.22 11.07
C PRO A 431 -38.76 -26.40 12.28
N PRO A 432 -38.45 -25.10 12.09
CA PRO A 432 -38.04 -24.22 13.17
C PRO A 432 -39.18 -24.00 14.19
N PRO A 433 -38.85 -23.81 15.48
CA PRO A 433 -39.84 -23.51 16.51
C PRO A 433 -40.54 -22.17 16.25
N ALA A 434 -41.85 -22.13 16.53
CA ALA A 434 -42.70 -20.97 16.34
C ALA A 434 -42.22 -19.76 17.14
N ALA A 435 -42.27 -18.59 16.49
CA ALA A 435 -41.90 -17.31 17.09
C ALA A 435 -42.82 -16.96 18.28
N ALA A 436 -42.21 -16.49 19.37
CA ALA A 436 -42.91 -15.93 20.51
C ALA A 436 -43.69 -14.64 20.11
N PRO A 437 -44.87 -14.40 20.68
CA PRO A 437 -45.65 -13.19 20.40
C PRO A 437 -44.92 -11.93 20.91
N PRO A 438 -45.07 -10.79 20.21
CA PRO A 438 -44.38 -9.55 20.59
C PRO A 438 -44.89 -9.01 21.93
N ALA A 439 -43.93 -8.61 22.77
CA ALA A 439 -44.18 -7.92 24.03
C ALA A 439 -44.91 -6.59 23.79
N GLY A 440 -45.97 -6.37 24.57
CA GLY A 440 -46.86 -5.21 24.46
C GLY A 440 -46.15 -3.87 24.64
N ALA A 441 -46.63 -2.87 23.90
CA ALA A 441 -46.22 -1.48 23.97
C ALA A 441 -46.47 -0.88 25.37
N PRO A 442 -45.55 -0.07 25.92
CA PRO A 442 -45.79 0.65 27.17
C PRO A 442 -46.82 1.78 26.98
N ARG A 443 -47.81 1.78 27.89
CA ARG A 443 -48.84 2.82 28.03
C ARG A 443 -48.20 4.19 28.31
N ARG A 444 -48.63 5.20 27.55
CA ARG A 444 -48.43 6.62 27.89
C ARG A 444 -49.21 6.95 29.17
N THR A 445 -48.54 7.50 30.17
CA THR A 445 -49.17 8.25 31.26
C THR A 445 -49.35 9.72 30.86
N PRO A 446 -50.47 10.38 31.21
CA PRO A 446 -50.71 11.78 30.88
C PRO A 446 -50.07 12.73 31.90
N ASP A 447 -49.82 13.93 31.40
CA ASP A 447 -49.24 15.10 32.05
C ASP A 447 -49.83 15.43 33.43
N ARG A 448 -48.96 15.90 34.32
CA ARG A 448 -49.24 16.98 35.27
C ARG A 448 -47.97 17.73 35.65
#